data_AF-A0AAD3ZF44-F1
#
_entry.id   AF-A0AAD3ZF44-F1
#
_cell.length_a   1.000
_cell.length_b   1.000
_cell.length_c   1.000
_cell.angle_alpha   90.00
_cell.angle_beta   90.00
_cell.angle_gamma   90.00
#
_symmetry.space_group_name_H-M   'P 1'
#
loop_
_entity.id
_entity.type
_entity.pdbx_description
1 polymer ?
#
loop_
_entity_poly.entity_id
_entity_poly.type
_entity_poly.pdbx_seq_one_letter_code
_entity_poly.pdbx_strand_id
1 'polypeptide(L)'
;MIVVMNAKASPRELDRVTGKIQESGLETHISAGTERTIIGIIGGERHLDVGQIEVLPGVERIIRVLRPFKLASMEFRQRPTVIRLSAGLEIGGRGVVIMAGPCAIENQR
;
A
#
# COMPACT_ATOMS: atom_id res chain seq x y z
N MET A 1 -5.64 5.85 3.01
CA MET A 1 -5.35 5.07 4.23
C MET A 1 -6.38 5.47 5.26
N ILE A 2 -6.65 4.59 6.22
CA ILE A 2 -7.49 4.87 7.38
C ILE A 2 -6.64 4.62 8.61
N VAL A 3 -6.48 5.64 9.44
CA VAL A 3 -5.90 5.50 10.77
C VAL A 3 -7.02 5.19 11.74
N VAL A 4 -6.88 4.09 12.48
CA VAL A 4 -7.79 3.72 13.56
C VAL A 4 -7.17 4.21 14.86
N MET A 5 -7.90 5.07 15.58
CA MET A 5 -7.45 5.55 16.89
C MET A 5 -7.83 4.55 17.98
N ASN A 6 -7.07 4.54 19.06
CA ASN A 6 -7.42 3.86 20.30
C ASN A 6 -8.73 4.43 20.86
N ALA A 7 -9.57 3.57 21.44
CA ALA A 7 -10.90 3.96 21.97
C ALA A 7 -10.82 5.07 23.06
N LYS A 8 -9.68 5.18 23.75
CA LYS A 8 -9.42 6.18 24.79
C LYS A 8 -8.45 7.29 24.35
N ALA A 9 -8.22 7.44 23.04
CA ALA A 9 -7.34 8.47 22.52
C ALA A 9 -7.86 9.85 22.94
N SER A 10 -6.98 10.66 23.49
CA SER A 10 -7.28 12.03 23.91
C SER A 10 -7.41 12.96 22.71
N PRO A 11 -8.14 14.09 22.85
CA PRO A 11 -8.20 15.12 21.80
C PRO A 11 -6.81 15.59 21.35
N ARG A 12 -5.85 15.69 22.28
CA ARG A 12 -4.46 16.08 21.96
C ARG A 12 -3.73 15.07 21.08
N GLU A 13 -3.99 13.78 21.29
CA GLU A 13 -3.42 12.73 20.43
C GLU A 13 -4.04 12.77 19.04
N LEU A 14 -5.36 12.99 18.94
CA LEU A 14 -6.05 13.20 17.67
C LEU A 14 -5.48 14.40 16.90
N ASP A 15 -5.31 15.54 17.57
CA ASP A 15 -4.73 16.75 16.98
C ASP A 15 -3.28 16.53 16.53
N ARG A 16 -2.51 15.78 17.31
CA ARG A 16 -1.12 15.43 16.96
C ARG A 16 -1.05 14.55 15.72
N VAL A 17 -1.91 13.54 15.63
CA VAL A 17 -1.95 12.64 14.46
C VAL A 17 -2.40 13.39 13.21
N THR A 18 -3.47 14.18 13.31
CA THR A 18 -3.98 14.97 12.18
C THR A 18 -2.98 16.03 11.72
N GLY A 19 -2.35 16.75 12.65
CA GLY A 19 -1.28 17.71 12.34
C GLY A 19 -0.11 17.07 11.61
N LYS A 20 0.33 15.88 12.06
CA LYS A 20 1.44 15.16 11.40
C LYS A 20 1.11 14.74 9.96
N ILE A 21 -0.15 14.36 9.71
CA ILE A 21 -0.63 14.02 8.37
C ILE A 21 -0.69 15.27 7.49
N GLN A 22 -1.17 16.39 8.03
CA GLN A 22 -1.25 17.67 7.32
C GLN A 22 0.13 18.29 7.02
N GLU A 23 1.12 18.13 7.90
CA GLU A 23 2.53 18.48 7.65
C GLU A 23 3.09 17.78 6.40
N SER A 24 2.55 16.60 6.07
CA SER A 24 2.94 15.83 4.88
C SER A 24 2.19 16.29 3.61
N GLY A 25 1.41 17.37 3.68
CA GLY A 25 0.62 17.91 2.56
C GLY A 25 -0.61 17.07 2.21
N LEU A 26 -1.12 16.28 3.16
CA LEU A 26 -2.30 15.42 2.98
C LEU A 26 -3.51 15.98 3.73
N GLU A 27 -4.69 15.70 3.21
CA GLU A 27 -5.95 16.07 3.87
C GLU A 27 -6.42 14.95 4.81
N THR A 28 -7.11 15.35 5.88
CA THR A 28 -7.64 14.43 6.89
C THR A 28 -9.15 14.56 6.99
N HIS A 29 -9.86 13.44 6.94
CA HIS A 29 -11.29 13.37 7.21
C HIS A 29 -11.54 12.57 8.50
N ILE A 30 -12.01 13.26 9.54
CA ILE A 30 -12.26 12.64 10.84
C ILE A 30 -13.69 12.12 10.89
N SER A 31 -13.86 10.86 11.28
CA SER A 31 -15.15 10.27 11.60
C SER A 31 -15.12 9.79 13.06
N ALA A 32 -15.72 10.57 13.93
CA ALA A 32 -15.90 10.25 15.35
C ALA A 32 -17.09 9.30 15.52
N GLY A 33 -16.79 8.00 15.63
CA GLY A 33 -17.80 6.98 15.95
C GLY A 33 -18.06 6.90 17.45
N THR A 34 -19.15 6.21 17.82
CA THR A 34 -19.52 5.94 19.22
C THR A 34 -18.48 5.08 19.96
N GLU A 35 -17.83 4.15 19.27
CA GLU A 35 -16.82 3.27 19.87
C GLU A 35 -15.39 3.72 19.56
N ARG A 36 -15.13 4.19 18.34
CA ARG A 36 -13.80 4.58 17.88
C ARG A 36 -13.84 5.76 16.94
N THR A 37 -12.76 6.54 16.99
CA THR A 37 -12.49 7.59 16.00
C THR A 37 -11.59 7.03 14.90
N ILE A 38 -11.96 7.29 13.65
CA ILE A 38 -11.16 6.94 12.48
C ILE A 38 -10.80 8.20 11.70
N ILE A 39 -9.60 8.22 11.15
CA ILE A 39 -9.08 9.33 10.34
C ILE A 39 -8.81 8.80 8.94
N GLY A 40 -9.59 9.25 7.97
CA GLY A 40 -9.31 9.03 6.56
C GLY A 40 -8.21 9.97 6.09
N ILE A 41 -7.19 9.43 5.42
CA ILE A 41 -6.14 10.19 4.77
C ILE A 41 -6.50 10.32 3.29
N ILE A 42 -6.59 11.55 2.80
CA ILE A 42 -6.97 11.90 1.43
C ILE A 42 -5.74 12.54 0.74
N GLY A 43 -5.38 12.01 -0.43
CA GLY A 43 -4.26 12.52 -1.23
C GLY A 43 -3.24 11.45 -1.63
N GLY A 44 -2.17 11.89 -2.28
CA GLY A 44 -1.10 11.02 -2.78
C GLY A 44 -0.15 10.56 -1.67
N GLU A 45 -0.43 9.39 -1.09
CA GLU A 45 0.27 8.83 0.09
C GLU A 45 1.72 8.37 -0.17
N ARG A 46 2.30 8.67 -1.34
CA ARG A 46 3.65 8.20 -1.72
C ARG A 46 4.76 8.72 -0.80
N HIS A 47 4.51 9.83 -0.10
CA HIS A 47 5.48 10.50 0.78
C HIS A 47 5.15 10.34 2.27
N LEU A 48 4.08 9.62 2.62
CA LEU A 48 3.72 9.40 4.01
C LEU A 48 4.54 8.24 4.59
N ASP A 49 5.36 8.54 5.59
CA ASP A 49 6.01 7.51 6.39
C ASP A 49 4.98 6.90 7.36
N VAL A 50 4.39 5.78 6.93
CA VAL A 50 3.37 5.05 7.70
C VAL A 50 3.92 4.61 9.06
N GLY A 51 5.20 4.25 9.14
CA GLY A 51 5.82 3.83 10.39
C GLY A 51 5.84 4.95 11.43
N GLN A 52 6.09 6.19 11.01
CA GLN A 52 6.04 7.35 11.90
C GLN A 52 4.66 7.63 12.46
N ILE A 53 3.60 7.42 11.67
CA ILE A 53 2.22 7.63 12.15
C ILE A 53 1.80 6.48 13.06
N GLU A 54 2.18 5.24 12.73
CA GLU A 54 1.78 4.04 13.46
C GLU A 54 2.31 4.01 14.91
N VAL A 55 3.47 4.62 15.16
CA VAL A 55 4.07 4.72 16.50
C VAL A 55 3.55 5.90 17.34
N LEU A 56 2.69 6.76 16.79
CA LEU A 56 2.15 7.90 17.55
C LEU A 56 1.21 7.42 18.66
N PRO A 57 1.29 8.02 19.86
CA PRO A 57 0.31 7.79 20.92
C PRO A 57 -1.11 8.03 20.42
N GLY A 58 -2.03 7.16 20.81
CA GLY A 58 -3.43 7.23 20.38
C GLY A 58 -3.73 6.49 19.07
N VAL A 59 -2.73 6.05 18.29
CA VAL A 59 -2.94 5.21 17.10
C VAL A 59 -3.02 3.73 17.51
N GLU A 60 -4.03 3.01 17.02
CA GLU A 60 -4.14 1.56 17.19
C GLU A 60 -3.53 0.81 16.01
N ARG A 61 -3.89 1.21 14.79
CA ARG A 61 -3.42 0.59 13.54
C ARG A 61 -3.72 1.47 12.34
N ILE A 62 -3.00 1.23 11.24
CA ILE A 62 -3.22 1.90 9.96
C ILE A 62 -3.64 0.87 8.90
N ILE A 63 -4.75 1.16 8.22
CA ILE A 63 -5.29 0.31 7.16
C ILE A 63 -5.06 1.01 5.82
N ARG A 64 -4.37 0.33 4.90
CA ARG A 64 -4.22 0.79 3.52
C ARG A 64 -5.50 0.49 2.74
N VAL A 65 -6.14 1.55 2.23
CA VAL A 65 -7.34 1.43 1.39
C VAL A 65 -6.94 1.04 -0.04
N LEU A 66 -5.84 1.62 -0.54
CA LEU A 66 -5.30 1.33 -1.86
C LEU A 66 -4.11 0.38 -1.77
N ARG A 67 -4.00 -0.50 -2.77
CA ARG A 67 -2.84 -1.39 -2.91
C ARG A 67 -1.58 -0.55 -3.21
N PRO A 68 -0.44 -0.83 -2.55
CA PRO A 68 0.77 0.00 -2.71
C PRO A 68 1.44 -0.14 -4.09
N PHE A 69 0.99 -1.08 -4.92
CA PHE A 69 1.56 -1.41 -6.22
C PHE A 69 0.62 -1.03 -7.38
N LYS A 70 0.30 0.26 -7.52
CA LYS A 70 -0.63 0.76 -8.56
C LYS A 70 -0.33 0.23 -9.97
N LEU A 71 0.92 0.30 -10.44
CA LEU A 71 1.26 -0.09 -11.82
C LEU A 71 1.16 -1.59 -12.10
N ALA A 72 1.35 -2.42 -11.08
CA ALA A 72 1.27 -3.88 -11.19
C ALA A 72 -0.11 -4.42 -10.80
N SER A 73 -1.05 -3.58 -10.33
CA SER A 73 -2.38 -4.05 -9.91
C SER A 73 -3.30 -4.27 -11.11
N MET A 74 -4.10 -5.34 -11.05
CA MET A 74 -5.17 -5.59 -12.03
C MET A 74 -6.29 -4.55 -11.96
N GLU A 75 -6.48 -3.90 -10.81
CA GLU A 75 -7.39 -2.75 -10.65
C GLU A 75 -7.02 -1.58 -11.58
N PHE A 76 -5.71 -1.29 -11.68
CA PHE A 76 -5.22 -0.20 -12.52
C PHE A 76 -5.01 -0.65 -13.97
N ARG A 77 -4.46 -1.84 -14.17
CA ARG A 77 -4.29 -2.46 -15.50
C ARG A 77 -5.20 -3.68 -15.61
N GLN A 78 -6.42 -3.44 -16.10
CA GLN A 78 -7.48 -4.46 -16.18
C GLN A 78 -7.18 -5.63 -17.12
N ARG A 79 -6.14 -5.52 -17.97
CA ARG A 79 -5.73 -6.57 -18.90
C ARG A 79 -4.40 -7.18 -18.45
N PRO A 80 -4.31 -8.52 -18.37
CA PRO A 80 -3.05 -9.20 -18.10
C PRO A 80 -1.95 -8.74 -19.06
N THR A 81 -0.72 -8.66 -18.56
CA THR A 81 0.44 -8.33 -19.40
C THR A 81 0.91 -9.60 -20.09
N VAL A 82 0.99 -9.59 -21.42
CA VAL A 82 1.63 -10.65 -22.20
C VAL A 82 2.99 -10.15 -22.65
N ILE A 83 4.05 -10.83 -22.24
CA ILE A 83 5.42 -10.54 -22.66
C ILE A 83 5.72 -11.43 -23.87
N ARG A 84 6.11 -10.80 -24.99
CA ARG A 84 6.46 -11.50 -26.23
C ARG A 84 7.97 -11.54 -26.41
N LEU A 85 8.51 -12.73 -26.60
CA LEU A 85 9.92 -12.99 -26.85
C LEU A 85 10.15 -13.42 -28.30
N SER A 86 11.42 -13.55 -28.68
CA SER A 86 11.83 -14.11 -29.97
C SER A 86 11.26 -15.52 -30.19
N ALA A 87 11.18 -15.94 -31.46
CA ALA A 87 10.60 -17.23 -31.86
C ALA A 87 9.11 -17.43 -31.45
N GLY A 88 8.39 -16.35 -31.15
CA GLY A 88 6.95 -16.38 -30.91
C GLY A 88 6.52 -16.84 -29.52
N LEU A 89 7.45 -16.95 -28.55
CA LEU A 89 7.13 -17.33 -27.18
C LEU A 89 6.38 -16.19 -26.46
N GLU A 90 5.24 -16.51 -25.85
CA GLU A 90 4.43 -15.59 -25.05
C GLU A 90 4.38 -16.01 -23.58
N ILE A 91 4.79 -15.13 -22.65
CA ILE A 91 4.67 -15.32 -21.20
C ILE A 91 3.46 -14.52 -20.69
N GLY A 92 2.56 -15.18 -19.97
CA GLY A 92 1.29 -14.59 -19.52
C GLY A 92 0.15 -14.72 -20.54
N GLY A 93 0.37 -15.44 -21.64
CA GLY A 93 -0.67 -15.84 -22.60
C GLY A 93 -1.46 -17.08 -22.15
N ARG A 94 -2.09 -17.79 -23.10
CA ARG A 94 -2.89 -19.00 -22.81
C ARG A 94 -2.05 -20.26 -22.55
N GLY A 95 -0.82 -20.30 -23.06
CA GLY A 95 0.07 -21.44 -22.92
C GLY A 95 0.77 -21.48 -21.57
N VAL A 96 1.11 -22.67 -21.11
CA VAL A 96 1.98 -22.87 -19.95
C VAL A 96 3.43 -22.78 -20.42
N VAL A 97 4.19 -21.84 -19.86
CA VAL A 97 5.62 -21.68 -20.15
C VAL A 97 6.45 -22.43 -19.11
N ILE A 98 7.35 -23.30 -19.56
CA ILE A 98 8.31 -24.01 -18.72
C ILE A 98 9.67 -23.32 -18.88
N MET A 99 10.25 -22.89 -17.75
CA MET A 99 11.61 -22.38 -17.69
C MET A 99 12.44 -23.38 -16.88
N ALA A 100 13.53 -23.86 -17.46
CA ALA A 100 14.44 -24.80 -16.82
C ALA A 100 15.88 -24.33 -17.01
N GLY A 101 16.71 -24.61 -16.03
CA GLY A 101 18.12 -24.26 -16.01
C GLY A 101 18.73 -24.63 -14.66
N PRO A 102 20.05 -24.71 -14.58
CA PRO A 102 20.71 -24.96 -13.31
C PRO A 102 20.54 -23.76 -12.36
N CYS A 103 20.51 -24.02 -11.06
CA CYS A 103 20.48 -22.96 -10.04
C CYS A 103 21.76 -22.10 -10.08
N ALA A 104 22.91 -22.75 -10.30
CA ALA A 104 24.20 -22.13 -10.54
C ALA A 104 24.85 -22.79 -11.75
N ILE A 105 25.48 -22.00 -12.62
CA ILE A 105 26.32 -22.53 -13.69
C ILE A 105 27.67 -22.89 -13.07
N GLU A 106 27.78 -24.13 -12.60
CA GLU A 106 28.96 -24.62 -11.88
C GLU A 106 30.14 -24.91 -12.82
N ASN A 107 29.85 -25.18 -14.09
CA ASN A 107 30.82 -25.31 -15.16
C ASN A 107 30.12 -25.10 -16.51
N GLN A 108 30.88 -24.99 -17.60
CA GLN A 108 30.34 -24.74 -18.95
C GLN A 108 29.65 -25.98 -19.56
N ARG A 109 29.75 -27.16 -18.94
CA ARG A 109 29.35 -28.44 -19.55
C ARG A 109 27.98 -28.92 -19.09
#